data_AF-A0ABD0N0S6-F1
#
_entry.id   AF-A0ABD0N0S6-F1
#
_cell.length_a   1.000
_cell.length_b   1.000
_cell.length_c   1.000
_cell.angle_alpha   90.00
_cell.angle_beta   90.00
_cell.angle_gamma   90.00
#
_symmetry.space_group_name_H-M   'P 1'
#
loop_
_entity.id
_entity.type
_entity.pdbx_description
1 polymer ?
#
loop_
_entity_poly.entity_id
_entity_poly.type
_entity_poly.pdbx_seq_one_letter_code
_entity_poly.pdbx_strand_id
1 'polypeptide(L)'
;KKMSSPVVRRLSIPECILLVTQRITKYPVLLQRILQHTKGNILKYFMTENEEDHADVTQSLKLVKEVIAAVDNKVNEHEKKKRLKEVYSRTDSKSIMRMKSGQMFAREDLLRGQKLIRDGPLQLKNSAGRLK
;
A
#
# COMPACT_ATOMS: atom_id res chain seq x y z
N LYS A 1 29.05 23.00 1.69
CA LYS A 1 28.00 23.88 2.27
C LYS A 1 27.22 23.06 3.31
N LYS A 2 27.41 23.34 4.61
CA LYS A 2 26.77 22.57 5.69
C LYS A 2 25.26 22.86 5.67
N MET A 3 24.45 21.92 5.20
CA MET A 3 22.99 22.04 5.26
C MET A 3 22.53 21.79 6.69
N SER A 4 22.59 22.79 7.56
CA SER A 4 22.06 22.68 8.93
C SER A 4 21.02 23.76 9.19
N SER A 5 19.84 23.57 8.61
CA SER A 5 18.65 24.27 9.12
C SER A 5 18.24 23.60 10.45
N PRO A 6 18.00 24.36 11.53
CA PRO A 6 17.50 23.77 12.78
C PRO A 6 16.14 23.09 12.59
N VAL A 7 15.38 23.47 11.56
CA VAL A 7 14.09 22.86 11.19
C VAL A 7 14.23 21.37 10.90
N VAL A 8 15.32 20.95 10.23
CA VAL A 8 15.47 19.56 9.81
C VAL A 8 15.91 18.64 10.95
N ARG A 9 16.26 19.15 12.14
CA ARG A 9 16.65 18.34 13.31
C ARG A 9 17.65 17.22 13.01
N ARG A 10 18.59 17.47 12.09
CA ARG A 10 19.59 16.52 11.56
C ARG A 10 19.03 15.37 10.71
N LEU A 11 17.80 15.47 10.23
CA LEU A 11 17.17 14.53 9.31
C LEU A 11 17.47 14.90 7.85
N SER A 12 17.78 13.89 7.06
CA SER A 12 17.83 13.91 5.61
C SER A 12 16.43 13.88 5.00
N ILE A 13 16.32 14.24 3.72
CA ILE A 13 15.04 14.21 2.99
C ILE A 13 14.41 12.81 2.97
N PRO A 14 15.15 11.70 2.71
CA PRO A 14 14.59 10.36 2.79
C PRO A 14 14.04 10.00 4.17
N GLU A 15 14.71 10.43 5.24
CA GLU A 15 14.24 10.21 6.61
C GLU A 15 12.93 10.97 6.88
N CYS A 16 12.81 12.21 6.40
CA CYS A 16 11.56 12.95 6.50
C CYS A 16 10.40 12.25 5.76
N ILE A 17 10.65 11.74 4.55
CA ILE A 17 9.65 10.97 3.79
C ILE A 17 9.25 9.72 4.58
N LEU A 18 10.24 8.99 5.12
CA LEU A 18 10.00 7.78 5.90
C LEU A 18 9.18 8.06 7.16
N LEU A 19 9.44 9.16 7.86
CA LEU A 19 8.66 9.54 9.05
C LEU A 19 7.19 9.81 8.71
N VAL A 20 6.93 10.46 7.57
CA VAL A 20 5.55 10.70 7.10
C VAL A 20 4.85 9.38 6.77
N THR A 21 5.51 8.46 6.05
CA THR A 21 4.89 7.17 5.69
C THR A 21 4.65 6.27 6.90
N GLN A 22 5.54 6.30 7.88
CA GLN A 22 5.38 5.53 9.11
C GLN A 22 4.32 6.10 10.06
N ARG A 23 3.96 7.38 9.95
CA ARG A 23 3.09 8.04 10.93
C ARG A 23 1.73 7.36 11.07
N ILE A 24 1.15 6.94 9.95
CA ILE A 24 -0.19 6.33 9.93
C ILE A 24 -0.27 5.04 10.77
N THR A 25 0.81 4.25 10.81
CA THR A 25 0.86 2.99 11.58
C THR A 25 1.07 3.21 13.08
N LYS A 26 1.37 4.44 13.51
CA LYS A 26 1.47 4.78 14.94
C LYS A 26 0.10 4.94 15.58
N TYR A 27 -0.90 5.40 14.83
CA TYR A 27 -2.23 5.70 15.38
C TYR A 27 -2.96 4.48 15.98
N PRO A 28 -2.96 3.28 15.37
CA PRO A 28 -3.59 2.12 15.99
C PRO A 28 -2.98 1.76 17.36
N VAL A 29 -1.65 1.84 17.48
CA VAL A 29 -0.94 1.52 18.73
C VAL A 29 -1.28 2.53 19.83
N LEU A 30 -1.33 3.83 19.49
CA LEU A 30 -1.69 4.88 20.42
C LEU A 30 -3.16 4.80 20.86
N LEU A 31 -4.09 4.64 19.91
CA LEU A 31 -5.52 4.53 20.18
C LEU A 31 -5.85 3.26 20.98
N GLN A 32 -5.19 2.14 20.69
CA GLN A 32 -5.33 0.91 21.48
C GLN A 32 -4.89 1.11 22.93
N ARG A 33 -3.81 1.87 23.17
CA ARG A 33 -3.37 2.17 24.54
C ARG A 33 -4.34 3.10 25.26
N ILE A 34 -4.84 4.13 24.59
CA ILE A 34 -5.88 5.01 25.16
C ILE A 34 -7.10 4.17 25.55
N LEU A 35 -7.58 3.32 24.65
CA LEU A 35 -8.74 2.46 24.86
C LEU A 35 -8.62 1.58 26.11
N GLN A 36 -7.42 1.02 26.36
CA GLN A 36 -7.13 0.22 27.55
C GLN A 36 -7.28 1.02 28.86
N HIS A 37 -6.96 2.31 28.83
CA HIS A 37 -7.02 3.18 30.01
C HIS A 37 -8.37 3.92 30.19
N THR A 38 -9.19 4.00 29.14
CA THR A 38 -10.54 4.60 29.22
C THR A 38 -11.54 3.74 30.04
N LYS A 39 -11.31 2.44 30.21
CA LYS A 39 -12.14 1.54 31.06
C LYS A 39 -11.55 1.22 32.44
N GLY A 40 -10.24 1.39 32.62
CA GLY A 40 -9.49 0.88 33.77
C GLY A 40 -9.73 1.58 35.11
N ASN A 41 -10.52 2.65 35.17
CA ASN A 41 -10.65 3.51 36.36
C ASN A 41 -12.09 3.71 36.89
N ILE A 42 -13.07 2.91 36.46
CA ILE A 42 -14.46 3.11 36.91
C ILE A 42 -14.80 2.08 37.97
N LEU A 43 -14.69 2.54 39.22
CA LEU A 43 -15.56 2.09 40.29
C LEU A 43 -17.01 2.25 39.80
N LYS A 44 -17.67 1.10 39.71
CA LYS A 44 -19.00 0.70 39.22
C LYS A 44 -20.22 1.61 39.49
N TYR A 45 -20.08 2.81 40.07
CA TYR A 45 -21.19 3.60 40.59
C TYR A 45 -21.49 4.94 39.88
N PHE A 46 -20.67 5.39 38.93
CA PHE A 46 -20.96 6.58 38.11
C PHE A 46 -20.80 6.23 36.62
N MET A 47 -21.86 5.70 36.01
CA MET A 47 -21.90 5.28 34.61
C MET A 47 -22.74 6.26 33.80
N THR A 48 -22.10 7.17 33.05
CA THR A 48 -22.74 7.86 31.90
C THR A 48 -21.70 8.39 30.91
N GLU A 49 -20.64 9.09 31.36
CA GLU A 49 -19.72 9.78 30.43
C GLU A 49 -18.61 8.88 29.85
N ASN A 50 -18.02 7.99 30.66
CA ASN A 50 -16.89 7.17 30.21
C ASN A 50 -17.26 6.04 29.21
N GLU A 51 -18.55 5.71 29.07
CA GLU A 51 -18.99 4.67 28.13
C GLU A 51 -19.02 5.20 26.69
N GLU A 52 -19.40 6.47 26.52
CA GLU A 52 -19.38 7.19 25.24
C GLU A 52 -17.94 7.37 24.75
N ASP A 53 -17.03 7.86 25.60
CA ASP A 53 -15.60 7.97 25.28
C ASP A 53 -14.98 6.63 24.87
N HIS A 54 -15.32 5.55 25.59
CA HIS A 54 -14.84 4.22 25.23
C HIS A 54 -15.37 3.79 23.86
N ALA A 55 -16.65 4.02 23.57
CA ALA A 55 -17.25 3.69 22.28
C ALA A 55 -16.57 4.48 21.15
N ASP A 56 -16.31 5.77 21.34
CA ASP A 56 -15.65 6.64 20.38
C ASP A 56 -14.21 6.24 20.10
N VAL A 57 -13.43 5.92 21.14
CA VAL A 57 -12.05 5.43 20.95
C VAL A 57 -12.04 4.06 20.27
N THR A 58 -13.02 3.19 20.57
CA THR A 58 -13.19 1.90 19.89
C THR A 58 -13.47 2.09 18.40
N GLN A 59 -14.40 2.99 18.07
CA GLN A 59 -14.77 3.29 16.70
C GLN A 59 -13.60 3.96 15.95
N SER A 60 -12.89 4.88 16.59
CA SER A 60 -11.69 5.52 16.03
C SER A 60 -10.60 4.49 15.72
N LEU A 61 -10.38 3.52 16.60
CA LEU A 61 -9.43 2.42 16.37
C LEU A 61 -9.82 1.54 15.18
N LYS A 62 -11.12 1.29 14.98
CA LYS A 62 -11.62 0.57 13.80
C LYS A 62 -11.38 1.38 12.52
N LEU A 63 -11.80 2.64 12.50
CA LEU A 63 -11.68 3.52 11.34
C LEU A 63 -10.22 3.69 10.90
N VAL A 64 -9.28 3.87 11.84
CA VAL A 64 -7.87 4.02 11.45
C VAL A 64 -7.29 2.76 10.82
N LYS A 65 -7.74 1.57 11.23
CA LYS A 65 -7.33 0.30 10.61
C LYS A 65 -7.88 0.18 9.19
N GLU A 66 -9.10 0.63 8.96
CA GLU A 66 -9.70 0.70 7.62
C GLU A 66 -8.94 1.67 6.71
N VAL A 67 -8.57 2.86 7.22
CA VAL A 67 -7.74 3.84 6.48
C VAL A 67 -6.37 3.23 6.14
N ILE A 68 -5.71 2.55 7.08
CA ILE A 68 -4.43 1.87 6.81
C ILE A 68 -4.58 0.83 5.71
N ALA A 69 -5.63 -0.01 5.76
CA ALA A 69 -5.88 -1.02 4.73
C ALA A 69 -6.13 -0.37 3.36
N ALA A 70 -6.86 0.74 3.30
CA ALA A 70 -7.08 1.49 2.06
C ALA A 70 -5.78 2.08 1.50
N VAL A 71 -4.93 2.64 2.36
CA VAL A 71 -3.61 3.17 1.98
C VAL A 71 -2.70 2.06 1.47
N ASP A 72 -2.61 0.93 2.17
CA ASP A 72 -1.82 -0.24 1.76
C ASP A 72 -2.23 -0.75 0.37
N ASN A 73 -3.54 -0.88 0.15
CA ASN A 73 -4.08 -1.22 -1.16
C ASN A 73 -3.65 -0.21 -2.23
N LYS A 74 -3.71 1.10 -1.94
CA LYS A 74 -3.32 2.14 -2.90
C LYS A 74 -1.83 2.11 -3.24
N VAL A 75 -0.98 1.82 -2.27
CA VAL A 75 0.46 1.63 -2.48
C VAL A 75 0.70 0.44 -3.40
N ASN A 76 0.11 -0.72 -3.11
CA ASN A 76 0.20 -1.92 -3.95
C ASN A 76 -0.30 -1.67 -5.39
N GLU A 77 -1.41 -0.94 -5.56
CA GLU A 77 -1.88 -0.53 -6.89
C GLU A 77 -0.88 0.35 -7.63
N HIS A 78 -0.27 1.31 -6.94
CA HIS A 78 0.73 2.19 -7.52
C HIS A 78 1.98 1.42 -7.94
N GLU A 79 2.47 0.51 -7.11
CA GLU A 79 3.61 -0.36 -7.40
C GLU A 79 3.33 -1.25 -8.62
N LYS A 80 2.17 -1.90 -8.68
CA LYS A 80 1.75 -2.70 -9.84
C LYS A 80 1.63 -1.87 -11.11
N LYS A 81 1.08 -0.65 -11.02
CA LYS A 81 1.00 0.28 -12.15
C LYS A 81 2.39 0.71 -12.62
N LYS A 82 3.31 1.00 -11.70
CA LYS A 82 4.71 1.31 -12.02
C LYS A 82 5.39 0.13 -12.69
N ARG A 83 5.23 -1.08 -12.15
CA ARG A 83 5.78 -2.32 -12.71
C ARG A 83 5.25 -2.60 -14.12
N LEU A 84 3.95 -2.40 -14.37
CA LEU A 84 3.37 -2.53 -15.70
C LEU A 84 4.00 -1.55 -16.71
N LYS A 85 4.27 -0.31 -16.30
CA LYS A 85 4.99 0.67 -17.14
C LYS A 85 6.43 0.25 -17.44
N GLU A 86 7.13 -0.36 -16.48
CA GLU A 86 8.47 -0.91 -16.70
C GLU A 86 8.45 -2.04 -17.74
N VAL A 87 7.49 -2.96 -17.63
CA VAL A 87 7.29 -4.03 -18.63
C VAL A 87 6.99 -3.42 -20.00
N TYR A 88 6.01 -2.52 -20.07
CA TYR A 88 5.67 -1.81 -21.30
C TYR A 88 6.88 -1.10 -21.92
N SER A 89 7.73 -0.44 -21.12
CA SER A 89 8.93 0.26 -21.61
C SER A 89 10.00 -0.68 -22.16
N ARG A 90 10.06 -1.92 -21.68
CA ARG A 90 11.03 -2.94 -22.11
C ARG A 90 10.53 -3.78 -23.28
N THR A 91 9.21 -3.85 -23.48
CA THR A 91 8.62 -4.57 -24.61
C THR A 91 9.00 -3.92 -25.94
N ASP A 92 9.50 -4.72 -26.87
CA ASP A 92 9.82 -4.26 -28.22
C ASP A 92 8.57 -3.74 -28.94
N SER A 93 8.69 -2.60 -29.63
CA SER A 93 7.55 -1.91 -30.27
C SER A 93 6.98 -2.69 -31.46
N LYS A 94 7.76 -3.58 -32.07
CA LYS A 94 7.33 -4.44 -33.18
C LYS A 94 6.76 -5.78 -32.71
N SER A 95 6.75 -6.05 -31.41
CA SER A 95 6.20 -7.29 -30.84
C SER A 95 4.68 -7.31 -30.97
N ILE A 96 4.17 -8.25 -31.78
CA ILE A 96 2.73 -8.48 -31.96
C ILE A 96 2.45 -9.98 -31.85
N MET A 97 1.41 -10.35 -31.10
CA MET A 97 0.98 -11.73 -30.90
C MET A 97 -0.48 -11.91 -31.32
N ARG A 98 -0.80 -12.99 -32.03
CA ARG A 98 -2.19 -13.35 -32.35
C ARG A 98 -2.80 -14.14 -31.19
N MET A 99 -3.90 -13.64 -30.63
CA MET A 99 -4.67 -14.32 -29.60
C MET A 99 -5.53 -15.44 -30.19
N LYS A 100 -6.01 -16.36 -29.36
CA LYS A 100 -6.95 -17.43 -29.78
C LYS A 100 -8.24 -16.89 -30.40
N SER A 101 -8.68 -15.70 -29.99
CA SER A 101 -9.83 -15.00 -30.56
C SER A 101 -9.58 -14.44 -31.97
N GLY A 102 -8.36 -14.56 -32.51
CA GLY A 102 -7.97 -13.96 -33.77
C GLY A 102 -7.50 -12.50 -33.65
N GLN A 103 -7.80 -11.83 -32.53
CA GLN A 103 -7.35 -10.47 -32.24
C GLN A 103 -5.81 -10.41 -32.16
N MET A 104 -5.23 -9.35 -32.74
CA MET A 104 -3.81 -9.05 -32.58
C MET A 104 -3.61 -8.27 -31.28
N PHE A 105 -2.62 -8.68 -30.49
CA PHE A 105 -2.22 -8.02 -29.26
C PHE A 105 -0.82 -7.41 -29.45
N ALA A 106 -0.71 -6.10 -29.27
CA ALA A 106 0.52 -5.35 -29.42
C ALA A 106 0.95 -4.74 -28.08
N ARG A 107 2.14 -4.14 -28.06
CA ARG A 107 2.68 -3.43 -26.90
C ARG A 107 1.70 -2.41 -26.29
N GLU A 108 0.99 -1.64 -27.12
CA GLU A 108 0.04 -0.60 -26.66
C GLU A 108 -1.15 -1.17 -25.88
N ASP A 109 -1.52 -2.43 -26.15
CA ASP A 109 -2.62 -3.09 -25.45
C ASP A 109 -2.29 -3.41 -23.99
N LEU A 110 -0.99 -3.43 -23.61
CA LEU A 110 -0.55 -3.60 -22.22
C LEU A 110 -1.01 -2.48 -21.29
N LEU A 111 -1.23 -1.26 -21.81
CA LEU A 111 -1.66 -0.11 -21.01
C LEU A 111 -3.15 0.21 -21.21
N ARG A 112 -3.81 -0.43 -22.18
CA ARG A 112 -5.21 -0.18 -22.51
C ARG A 112 -6.13 -0.93 -21.55
N GLY A 113 -6.41 -0.31 -20.41
CA GLY A 113 -7.37 -0.82 -19.41
C GLY A 113 -6.89 -2.06 -18.63
N GLN A 114 -5.62 -2.45 -18.81
CA GLN A 114 -5.03 -3.59 -18.12
C GLN A 114 -4.42 -3.17 -16.78
N LYS A 115 -4.47 -4.07 -15.80
CA LYS A 115 -3.82 -3.94 -14.49
C LYS A 115 -2.95 -5.16 -14.26
N LEU A 116 -1.70 -4.93 -13.88
CA LEU A 116 -0.82 -6.03 -13.49
C LEU A 116 -1.33 -6.66 -12.19
N ILE A 117 -1.60 -7.95 -12.20
CA ILE A 117 -2.03 -8.70 -11.01
C ILE A 117 -0.83 -9.35 -10.33
N ARG A 118 -0.02 -10.09 -11.09
CA ARG A 118 1.23 -10.74 -10.67
C ARG A 118 2.20 -10.85 -11.85
N ASP A 119 3.49 -10.83 -11.54
CA ASP A 119 4.60 -11.21 -12.43
C ASP A 119 5.60 -12.06 -11.65
N GLY A 120 6.46 -12.77 -12.37
CA GLY A 120 7.50 -13.61 -11.78
C GLY A 120 8.26 -14.40 -12.85
N PRO A 121 9.49 -14.86 -12.54
CA PRO A 121 10.26 -15.68 -13.45
C PRO A 121 9.59 -17.04 -13.64
N LEU A 122 9.50 -17.49 -14.89
CA LEU A 122 8.95 -18.79 -15.27
C LEU A 122 9.77 -19.37 -16.44
N GLN A 123 9.69 -20.68 -16.64
CA GLN A 123 10.29 -21.37 -17.78
C GLN A 123 9.20 -21.99 -18.65
N LEU A 124 9.28 -21.81 -19.96
CA LEU A 124 8.33 -22.38 -20.90
C LEU A 124 8.97 -23.56 -21.65
N LYS A 125 8.49 -24.78 -21.39
CA LYS A 125 8.92 -25.97 -22.13
C LYS A 125 8.12 -26.10 -23.42
N ASN A 126 8.79 -26.16 -24.57
CA ASN A 126 8.13 -26.40 -25.85
C ASN A 126 7.81 -27.89 -26.07
N SER A 127 7.06 -28.21 -27.13
CA SER A 127 6.68 -29.58 -27.49
C SER A 127 7.87 -30.51 -27.74
N ALA A 128 9.02 -29.98 -28.17
CA ALA A 128 10.26 -30.72 -28.34
C ALA A 128 11.07 -30.88 -27.02
N GLY A 129 10.50 -30.47 -25.90
CA GLY A 129 11.10 -30.59 -24.57
C GLY A 129 12.19 -29.58 -24.23
N ARG A 130 12.44 -28.58 -25.08
CA ARG A 130 13.43 -27.52 -24.84
C ARG A 130 12.82 -26.41 -23.98
N LEU A 131 13.58 -25.96 -22.98
CA LEU A 131 13.21 -24.83 -22.12
C LEU A 131 13.51 -23.50 -22.85
N LYS A 132 12.56 -22.56 -22.76
CA LYS A 132 12.69 -21.15 -23.16
C LYS A 132 12.46 -20.26 -21.96
#